data_AF-A0A553UFH8-F1
#
_entry.id   AF-A0A553UFH8-F1
#
_cell.length_a   1.000
_cell.length_b   1.000
_cell.length_c   1.000
_cell.angle_alpha   90.00
_cell.angle_beta   90.00
_cell.angle_gamma   90.00
#
_symmetry.space_group_name_H-M   'P 1'
#
loop_
_entity.id
_entity.type
_entity.pdbx_description
1 polymer ?
#
loop_
_entity_poly.entity_id
_entity_poly.type
_entity_poly.pdbx_seq_one_letter_code
_entity_poly.pdbx_strand_id
1 'polypeptide(L)'
;KKSAQASQSLANSPEMQILQRAQNRSVGGIKGKIEIKQEDNPKSSVAGAKKPPINKSTLPTKSTLAEDLSPQEIKSHIEGWDLANPNPKNKAVIAKVQGEELEQLAKEFKFNGNYALAREIDAQHVAHALSRHSDPKIEMSRNQIPLTLDDISYYPNIVKNADVREVEGKKIKYKKQINGHYVVVEEVLTAQNKLRFVTMWKSRGNLKKWPNLRPSERLPQRDTALDRTLRRGL
;
A
#
# COMPACT_ATOMS: atom_id res chain seq x y z
N LYS A 1 -7.85 -10.10 34.06
CA LYS A 1 -6.43 -9.75 33.80
C LYS A 1 -5.73 -10.68 32.80
N LYS A 2 -6.03 -12.00 32.74
CA LYS A 2 -5.42 -12.94 31.76
C LYS A 2 -5.84 -12.75 30.29
N SER A 3 -6.98 -12.11 30.00
CA SER A 3 -7.49 -11.93 28.62
C SER A 3 -6.82 -10.79 27.84
N ALA A 4 -6.35 -9.73 28.51
CA ALA A 4 -5.67 -8.60 27.84
C ALA A 4 -4.23 -8.95 27.44
N GLN A 5 -3.53 -9.74 28.27
CA GLN A 5 -2.16 -10.19 27.99
C GLN A 5 -2.08 -11.18 26.82
N ALA A 6 -3.09 -12.03 26.62
CA ALA A 6 -3.15 -12.94 25.47
C ALA A 6 -3.38 -12.21 24.13
N SER A 7 -4.17 -11.13 24.14
CA SER A 7 -4.39 -10.27 22.97
C SER A 7 -3.13 -9.46 22.63
N GLN A 8 -2.35 -9.03 23.63
CA GLN A 8 -1.08 -8.31 23.42
C GLN A 8 0.07 -9.23 23.01
N SER A 9 0.10 -10.51 23.44
CA SER A 9 1.14 -11.46 23.00
C SER A 9 0.94 -11.92 21.55
N LEU A 10 -0.31 -12.00 21.08
CA LEU A 10 -0.62 -12.31 19.67
C LEU A 10 -0.29 -11.14 18.73
N ALA A 11 -0.49 -9.91 19.17
CA ALA A 11 -0.14 -8.69 18.42
C ALA A 11 1.37 -8.55 18.13
N ASN A 12 2.23 -9.21 18.91
CA ASN A 12 3.68 -9.22 18.75
C ASN A 12 4.23 -10.48 18.06
N SER A 13 3.36 -11.32 17.50
CA SER A 13 3.79 -12.48 16.73
C SER A 13 4.63 -12.06 15.51
N PRO A 14 5.65 -12.84 15.10
CA PRO A 14 6.30 -12.72 13.80
C PRO A 14 5.37 -12.48 12.60
N GLU A 15 4.15 -13.03 12.68
CA GLU A 15 3.10 -12.90 11.67
C GLU A 15 2.32 -11.57 11.76
N MET A 16 2.37 -10.84 12.88
CA MET A 16 1.76 -9.50 12.99
C MET A 16 2.70 -8.38 12.51
N GLN A 17 4.02 -8.61 12.50
CA GLN A 17 5.03 -7.67 11.98
C GLN A 17 5.35 -7.88 10.48
N ILE A 18 4.44 -8.49 9.72
CA ILE A 18 4.68 -8.87 8.33
C ILE A 18 5.09 -7.69 7.45
N LEU A 19 4.56 -6.48 7.69
CA LEU A 19 4.93 -5.26 6.98
C LEU A 19 6.31 -4.71 7.40
N GLN A 20 6.60 -4.71 8.70
CA GLN A 20 7.87 -4.23 9.24
C GLN A 20 9.06 -5.12 8.81
N ARG A 21 8.86 -6.44 8.74
CA ARG A 21 9.90 -7.41 8.35
C ARG A 21 10.12 -7.50 6.84
N ALA A 22 9.10 -7.21 6.02
CA ALA A 22 9.26 -7.12 4.57
C ALA A 22 10.22 -5.98 4.16
N GLN A 23 10.32 -4.92 4.97
CA GLN A 23 11.30 -3.85 4.75
C GLN A 23 12.73 -4.27 5.05
N ASN A 24 13.00 -4.98 6.16
CA ASN A 24 14.38 -5.42 6.48
C ASN A 24 15.01 -6.34 5.42
N ARG A 25 14.20 -7.00 4.58
CA ARG A 25 14.70 -7.78 3.44
C ARG A 25 14.97 -6.92 2.19
N SER A 26 14.31 -5.77 2.03
CA SER A 26 14.54 -4.83 0.94
C SER A 26 15.82 -4.01 1.15
N VAL A 27 16.14 -3.65 2.41
CA VAL A 27 17.34 -2.83 2.73
C VAL A 27 18.64 -3.66 2.82
N GLY A 28 18.55 -5.00 2.87
CA GLY A 28 19.72 -5.89 3.00
C GLY A 28 20.56 -6.10 1.73
N GLY A 29 20.30 -5.35 0.66
CA GLY A 29 20.75 -5.66 -0.69
C GLY A 29 21.69 -4.66 -1.36
N ILE A 30 22.42 -3.79 -0.65
CA ILE A 30 23.57 -3.08 -1.23
C ILE A 30 24.68 -2.97 -0.17
N LYS A 31 25.48 -4.03 -0.04
CA LYS A 31 26.84 -3.93 0.50
C LYS A 31 27.81 -4.15 -0.66
N GLY A 32 27.83 -3.19 -1.58
CA GLY A 32 28.73 -3.12 -2.72
C GLY A 32 29.60 -1.87 -2.63
N LYS A 33 30.79 -2.08 -2.10
CA LYS A 33 32.02 -1.25 -2.16
C LYS A 33 31.95 -0.01 -3.08
N ILE A 34 31.89 1.18 -2.49
CA ILE A 34 32.19 2.45 -3.19
C ILE A 34 33.66 2.73 -2.94
N GLU A 35 34.48 2.56 -3.98
CA GLU A 35 35.89 2.93 -4.00
C GLU A 35 36.00 4.26 -4.75
N ILE A 36 36.37 5.31 -4.03
CA ILE A 36 36.54 6.67 -4.54
C ILE A 36 37.87 6.72 -5.30
N LYS A 37 37.84 7.13 -6.57
CA LYS A 37 39.02 7.63 -7.29
C LYS A 37 38.67 8.94 -7.99
N GLN A 38 39.49 9.95 -7.71
CA GLN A 38 39.46 11.29 -8.29
C GLN A 38 40.08 11.32 -9.70
N GLU A 39 39.60 12.32 -10.46
CA GLU A 39 40.25 13.06 -11.56
C GLU A 39 40.63 12.34 -12.87
N ASP A 40 40.01 12.71 -14.00
CA ASP A 40 40.51 13.79 -14.88
C ASP A 40 39.60 13.99 -16.12
N ASN A 41 39.49 15.24 -16.58
CA ASN A 41 38.83 15.66 -17.83
C ASN A 41 39.89 15.78 -18.95
N PRO A 42 39.58 15.50 -20.24
CA PRO A 42 39.31 16.62 -21.17
C PRO A 42 38.27 16.35 -22.28
N LYS A 43 37.84 17.47 -22.89
CA LYS A 43 36.85 17.70 -23.98
C LYS A 43 37.14 17.01 -25.32
N SER A 44 36.09 16.66 -26.12
CA SER A 44 35.73 17.29 -27.42
C SER A 44 34.70 16.51 -28.27
N SER A 45 33.68 17.24 -28.80
CA SER A 45 32.91 17.16 -30.10
C SER A 45 32.50 15.79 -30.73
N VAL A 46 31.29 15.56 -31.28
CA VAL A 46 30.68 16.16 -32.50
C VAL A 46 29.14 15.86 -32.57
N ALA A 47 28.41 16.73 -33.27
CA ALA A 47 26.99 16.75 -33.72
C ALA A 47 26.32 15.41 -34.12
N GLY A 48 25.00 15.24 -34.19
CA GLY A 48 23.82 16.09 -33.99
C GLY A 48 22.57 15.36 -34.53
N ALA A 49 21.42 15.48 -33.84
CA ALA A 49 20.08 15.25 -34.41
C ALA A 49 19.03 15.85 -33.44
N LYS A 50 18.42 16.98 -33.84
CA LYS A 50 17.38 17.68 -33.08
C LYS A 50 16.05 16.92 -33.19
N LYS A 51 15.47 16.52 -32.06
CA LYS A 51 14.05 16.16 -31.90
C LYS A 51 13.45 17.17 -30.89
N PRO A 52 12.28 17.77 -31.15
CA PRO A 52 11.83 18.96 -30.43
C PRO A 52 11.66 18.69 -28.93
N PRO A 53 12.01 19.66 -28.05
CA PRO A 53 11.85 19.49 -26.61
C PRO A 53 10.35 19.45 -26.29
N ILE A 54 9.89 18.33 -25.73
CA ILE A 54 8.59 18.26 -25.07
C ILE A 54 8.68 19.23 -23.88
N ASN A 55 7.94 20.33 -23.96
CA ASN A 55 7.88 21.36 -22.93
C ASN A 55 7.43 20.74 -21.59
N LYS A 56 8.35 20.67 -20.62
CA LYS A 56 8.12 20.27 -19.21
C LYS A 56 7.24 21.25 -18.41
N SER A 57 6.40 22.05 -19.08
CA SER A 57 5.76 23.25 -18.52
C SER A 57 4.25 23.12 -18.28
N THR A 58 3.67 21.92 -18.34
CA THR A 58 2.20 21.73 -18.21
C THR A 58 1.78 20.68 -17.17
N LEU A 59 2.70 20.17 -16.35
CA LEU A 59 2.36 19.24 -15.27
C LEU A 59 2.13 20.01 -13.95
N PRO A 60 0.99 19.85 -13.26
CA PRO A 60 0.70 20.58 -12.03
C PRO A 60 1.61 20.09 -10.89
N THR A 61 2.63 20.89 -10.54
CA THR A 61 3.72 20.51 -9.61
C THR A 61 3.57 21.06 -8.19
N LYS A 62 2.56 21.90 -7.91
CA LYS A 62 2.40 22.54 -6.59
C LYS A 62 1.52 21.70 -5.65
N SER A 63 2.17 21.03 -4.69
CA SER A 63 1.58 20.50 -3.46
C SER A 63 2.19 21.25 -2.27
N THR A 64 1.45 21.46 -1.18
CA THR A 64 1.96 22.09 0.05
C THR A 64 2.95 21.19 0.80
N LEU A 65 2.96 19.88 0.52
CA LEU A 65 3.96 18.95 1.05
C LEU A 65 5.31 19.20 0.36
N ALA A 66 6.43 19.23 1.08
CA ALA A 66 7.77 19.26 0.49
C ALA A 66 8.26 17.84 0.15
N GLU A 67 8.03 16.89 1.06
CA GLU A 67 8.42 15.49 0.98
C GLU A 67 7.26 14.57 1.41
N ASP A 68 7.35 13.28 1.13
CA ASP A 68 6.36 12.30 1.59
C ASP A 68 6.45 12.13 3.11
N LEU A 69 5.30 12.02 3.79
CA LEU A 69 5.28 11.76 5.23
C LEU A 69 5.78 10.34 5.52
N SER A 70 6.59 10.22 6.57
CA SER A 70 6.99 8.94 7.14
C SER A 70 5.78 8.19 7.72
N PRO A 71 5.83 6.86 7.84
CA PRO A 71 4.79 6.09 8.51
C PRO A 71 4.49 6.59 9.94
N GLN A 72 5.52 7.03 10.66
CA GLN A 72 5.38 7.58 12.01
C GLN A 72 4.59 8.90 12.02
N GLU A 73 4.84 9.80 11.08
CA GLU A 73 4.08 11.05 10.93
C GLU A 73 2.64 10.78 10.51
N ILE A 74 2.43 9.86 9.56
CA ILE A 74 1.08 9.45 9.13
C ILE A 74 0.31 8.89 10.33
N LYS A 75 0.94 8.01 11.12
CA LYS A 75 0.33 7.46 12.34
C LYS A 75 -0.01 8.56 13.33
N SER A 76 0.91 9.48 13.60
CA SER A 76 0.70 10.59 14.53
C SER A 76 -0.47 11.49 14.10
N HIS A 77 -0.60 11.78 12.79
CA HIS A 77 -1.74 12.52 12.26
C HIS A 77 -3.06 11.80 12.54
N ILE A 78 -3.10 10.49 12.33
CA ILE A 78 -4.31 9.68 12.52
C ILE A 78 -4.66 9.56 14.02
N GLU A 79 -3.67 9.41 14.89
CA GLU A 79 -3.86 9.35 16.35
C GLU A 79 -4.45 10.64 16.91
N GLY A 80 -4.26 11.78 16.24
CA GLY A 80 -4.90 13.05 16.58
C GLY A 80 -6.40 13.13 16.21
N TRP A 81 -6.98 12.12 15.57
CA TRP A 81 -8.38 12.11 15.15
C TRP A 81 -9.26 11.31 16.10
N ASP A 82 -10.48 11.79 16.35
CA ASP A 82 -11.54 10.96 16.94
C ASP A 82 -12.06 9.99 15.86
N LEU A 83 -11.58 8.75 15.88
CA LEU A 83 -12.02 7.69 14.96
C LEU A 83 -13.34 7.03 15.39
N ALA A 84 -13.82 7.25 16.61
CA ALA A 84 -15.14 6.80 17.04
C ALA A 84 -16.23 7.70 16.45
N ASN A 85 -15.96 9.00 16.33
CA ASN A 85 -16.82 9.99 15.66
C ASN A 85 -16.05 10.76 14.58
N PRO A 86 -15.74 10.12 13.44
CA PRO A 86 -14.82 10.67 12.45
C PRO A 86 -15.37 11.94 11.78
N ASN A 87 -14.63 13.03 11.92
CA ASN A 87 -14.96 14.31 11.28
C ASN A 87 -14.51 14.32 9.80
N PRO A 88 -15.39 14.61 8.82
CA PRO A 88 -15.03 14.70 7.40
C PRO A 88 -13.93 15.73 7.07
N LYS A 89 -13.69 16.70 7.97
CA LYS A 89 -12.64 17.71 7.81
C LYS A 89 -11.25 17.19 8.20
N ASN A 90 -11.17 16.10 8.97
CA ASN A 90 -9.90 15.51 9.38
C ASN A 90 -9.32 14.71 8.22
N LYS A 91 -8.41 15.35 7.48
CA LYS A 91 -7.72 14.78 6.32
C LYS A 91 -6.30 15.31 6.23
N ALA A 92 -5.41 14.50 5.69
CA ALA A 92 -4.01 14.83 5.48
C ALA A 92 -3.55 14.38 4.10
N VAL A 93 -2.79 15.24 3.41
CA VAL A 93 -2.03 14.84 2.22
C VAL A 93 -0.74 14.21 2.71
N ILE A 94 -0.46 12.98 2.30
CA ILE A 94 0.62 12.17 2.90
C ILE A 94 1.76 11.87 1.95
N ALA A 95 1.52 11.90 0.65
CA ALA A 95 2.56 11.62 -0.33
C ALA A 95 2.25 12.34 -1.64
N LYS A 96 3.30 12.72 -2.36
CA LYS A 96 3.19 13.21 -3.73
C LYS A 96 3.12 12.03 -4.69
N VAL A 97 2.53 12.28 -5.87
CA VAL A 97 2.56 11.34 -6.99
C VAL A 97 3.33 12.00 -8.12
N GLN A 98 4.48 11.45 -8.49
CA GLN A 98 5.45 12.06 -9.39
C GLN A 98 6.14 11.00 -10.27
N GLY A 99 6.90 11.46 -11.27
CA GLY A 99 7.71 10.58 -12.11
C GLY A 99 6.88 9.58 -12.90
N GLU A 100 7.40 8.36 -13.04
CA GLU A 100 6.77 7.27 -13.81
C GLU A 100 5.35 6.95 -13.33
N GLU A 101 5.11 7.02 -12.01
CA GLU A 101 3.79 6.76 -11.43
C GLU A 101 2.74 7.76 -11.94
N LEU A 102 3.11 9.05 -11.98
CA LEU A 102 2.23 10.11 -12.49
C LEU A 102 1.95 9.92 -13.98
N GLU A 103 2.97 9.58 -14.77
CA GLU A 103 2.81 9.31 -16.20
C GLU A 103 1.90 8.11 -16.47
N GLN A 104 2.01 7.06 -15.66
CA GLN A 104 1.12 5.91 -15.74
C GLN A 104 -0.32 6.31 -15.41
N LEU A 105 -0.54 7.02 -14.30
CA LEU A 105 -1.86 7.46 -13.88
C LEU A 105 -2.49 8.44 -14.88
N ALA A 106 -1.69 9.26 -15.57
CA ALA A 106 -2.15 10.15 -16.62
C ALA A 106 -2.69 9.43 -17.86
N LYS A 107 -2.26 8.18 -18.11
CA LYS A 107 -2.81 7.34 -19.20
C LYS A 107 -4.15 6.72 -18.83
N GLU A 108 -4.40 6.54 -17.53
CA GLU A 108 -5.57 5.82 -17.02
C GLU A 108 -6.71 6.77 -16.60
N PHE A 109 -6.35 7.98 -16.16
CA PHE A 109 -7.29 8.94 -15.62
C PHE A 109 -7.25 10.26 -16.37
N LYS A 110 -8.42 10.90 -16.45
CA LYS A 110 -8.55 12.31 -16.84
C LYS A 110 -8.47 13.16 -15.58
N PHE A 111 -7.35 13.88 -15.41
CA PHE A 111 -7.18 14.83 -14.32
C PHE A 111 -7.91 16.13 -14.60
N ASN A 112 -8.46 16.73 -13.56
CA ASN A 112 -9.22 17.97 -13.65
C ASN A 112 -8.43 19.13 -13.04
N GLY A 113 -8.28 20.22 -13.78
CA GLY A 113 -7.71 21.49 -13.29
C GLY A 113 -6.21 21.48 -13.00
N ASN A 114 -5.76 22.44 -12.18
CA ASN A 114 -4.36 22.74 -11.91
C ASN A 114 -3.83 22.10 -10.60
N TYR A 115 -4.53 21.13 -10.03
CA TYR A 115 -4.15 20.51 -8.76
C TYR A 115 -3.10 19.42 -8.96
N ALA A 116 -2.01 19.49 -8.19
CA ALA A 116 -1.01 18.43 -8.18
C ALA A 116 -1.60 17.13 -7.60
N LEU A 117 -1.31 16.02 -8.30
CA LEU A 117 -1.70 14.68 -7.88
C LEU A 117 -0.98 14.32 -6.58
N ALA A 118 -1.75 13.95 -5.57
CA ALA A 118 -1.21 13.57 -4.27
C ALA A 118 -2.10 12.52 -3.59
N ARG A 119 -1.52 11.76 -2.67
CA ARG A 119 -2.26 10.84 -1.81
C ARG A 119 -2.82 11.56 -0.61
N GLU A 120 -4.07 11.25 -0.28
CA GLU A 120 -4.79 11.81 0.85
C GLU A 120 -5.37 10.68 1.70
N ILE A 121 -5.34 10.86 3.01
CA ILE A 121 -6.02 10.00 3.98
C ILE A 121 -6.96 10.85 4.83
N ASP A 122 -8.10 10.30 5.22
CA ASP A 122 -9.09 10.97 6.06
C ASP A 122 -9.63 10.06 7.16
N ALA A 123 -10.15 10.68 8.22
CA ALA A 123 -10.62 9.98 9.41
C ALA A 123 -11.79 9.03 9.11
N GLN A 124 -12.66 9.34 8.14
CA GLN A 124 -13.84 8.51 7.86
C GLN A 124 -13.43 7.18 7.23
N HIS A 125 -12.52 7.20 6.26
CA HIS A 125 -12.04 5.98 5.61
C HIS A 125 -11.11 5.16 6.51
N VAL A 126 -10.31 5.82 7.35
CA VAL A 126 -9.51 5.12 8.37
C VAL A 126 -10.43 4.40 9.36
N ALA A 127 -11.42 5.10 9.92
CA ALA A 127 -12.40 4.51 10.83
C ALA A 127 -13.16 3.37 10.17
N HIS A 128 -13.55 3.54 8.89
CA HIS A 128 -14.16 2.48 8.09
C HIS A 128 -13.26 1.25 8.00
N ALA A 129 -12.01 1.39 7.56
CA ALA A 129 -11.08 0.26 7.42
C ALA A 129 -10.90 -0.50 8.74
N LEU A 130 -10.68 0.22 9.85
CA LEU A 130 -10.51 -0.40 11.17
C LEU A 130 -11.81 -1.10 11.61
N SER A 131 -12.96 -0.44 11.56
CA SER A 131 -14.25 -1.03 11.96
C SER A 131 -14.60 -2.33 11.21
N ARG A 132 -14.12 -2.48 9.97
CA ARG A 132 -14.40 -3.63 9.12
C ARG A 132 -13.38 -4.76 9.24
N HIS A 133 -12.14 -4.43 9.61
CA HIS A 133 -11.00 -5.36 9.46
C HIS A 133 -10.11 -5.47 10.70
N SER A 134 -10.39 -4.78 11.80
CA SER A 134 -9.54 -4.82 13.00
C SER A 134 -10.02 -5.77 14.10
N ASP A 135 -11.23 -6.36 14.01
CA ASP A 135 -11.75 -7.26 15.05
C ASP A 135 -10.99 -8.60 15.05
N PRO A 136 -10.22 -8.92 16.10
CA PRO A 136 -9.43 -10.13 16.15
C PRO A 136 -10.26 -11.41 16.10
N LYS A 137 -11.44 -11.43 16.74
CA LYS A 137 -12.29 -12.62 16.76
C LYS A 137 -12.83 -12.93 15.38
N ILE A 138 -13.29 -11.90 14.66
CA ILE A 138 -13.84 -12.07 13.31
C ILE A 138 -12.75 -12.50 12.34
N GLU A 139 -11.63 -11.79 12.30
CA GLU A 139 -10.58 -12.06 11.32
C GLU A 139 -9.85 -13.38 11.59
N MET A 140 -9.51 -13.69 12.84
CA MET A 140 -8.85 -14.95 13.17
C MET A 140 -9.76 -16.16 12.94
N SER A 141 -11.09 -16.03 13.09
CA SER A 141 -12.04 -17.11 12.74
C SER A 141 -12.00 -17.50 11.25
N ARG A 142 -11.44 -16.62 10.41
CA ARG A 142 -11.26 -16.80 8.96
C ARG A 142 -9.81 -17.09 8.59
N ASN A 143 -8.92 -17.32 9.57
CA ASN A 143 -7.47 -17.42 9.40
C ASN A 143 -6.84 -16.16 8.76
N GLN A 144 -7.41 -15.00 9.05
CA GLN A 144 -6.92 -13.70 8.60
C GLN A 144 -6.17 -12.98 9.72
N ILE A 145 -5.41 -11.96 9.32
CA ILE A 145 -4.65 -11.10 10.23
C ILE A 145 -5.44 -9.81 10.42
N PRO A 146 -5.79 -9.42 11.67
CA PRO A 146 -6.50 -8.18 11.93
C PRO A 146 -5.69 -6.97 11.46
N LEU A 147 -6.37 -6.02 10.83
CA LEU A 147 -5.82 -4.72 10.45
C LEU A 147 -5.54 -3.87 11.70
N THR A 148 -4.40 -3.20 11.70
CA THR A 148 -3.97 -2.28 12.75
C THR A 148 -3.72 -0.89 12.18
N LEU A 149 -3.66 0.11 13.05
CA LEU A 149 -3.28 1.47 12.66
C LEU A 149 -1.85 1.53 12.10
N ASP A 150 -0.95 0.70 12.65
CA ASP A 150 0.40 0.56 12.11
C ASP A 150 0.33 0.11 10.65
N ASP A 151 -0.45 -0.91 10.31
CA ASP A 151 -0.59 -1.36 8.92
C ASP A 151 -1.00 -0.21 7.98
N ILE A 152 -2.00 0.59 8.38
CA ILE A 152 -2.49 1.73 7.60
C ILE A 152 -1.37 2.76 7.42
N SER A 153 -0.57 3.05 8.45
CA SER A 153 0.52 4.04 8.34
C SER A 153 1.57 3.69 7.28
N TYR A 154 1.75 2.41 6.96
CA TYR A 154 2.67 1.94 5.91
C TYR A 154 2.03 1.79 4.53
N TYR A 155 0.73 2.07 4.36
CA TYR A 155 0.03 1.80 3.10
C TYR A 155 0.67 2.47 1.86
N PRO A 156 1.27 3.68 1.92
CA PRO A 156 1.90 4.28 0.73
C PRO A 156 3.02 3.41 0.15
N ASN A 157 3.76 2.71 1.02
CA ASN A 157 4.80 1.78 0.60
C ASN A 157 4.21 0.53 -0.09
N ILE A 158 3.04 0.07 0.36
CA ILE A 158 2.33 -1.06 -0.25
C ILE A 158 1.86 -0.70 -1.64
N VAL A 159 1.30 0.50 -1.80
CA VAL A 159 0.81 1.01 -3.08
C VAL A 159 1.95 1.17 -4.08
N LYS A 160 3.06 1.80 -3.68
CA LYS A 160 4.24 2.00 -4.56
C LYS A 160 4.90 0.71 -5.03
N ASN A 161 4.79 -0.36 -4.24
CA ASN A 161 5.46 -1.63 -4.53
C ASN A 161 4.47 -2.77 -4.82
N ALA A 162 3.23 -2.46 -5.19
CA ALA A 162 2.18 -3.46 -5.38
C ALA A 162 2.57 -4.50 -6.45
N ASP A 163 2.20 -5.76 -6.23
CA ASP A 163 2.44 -6.84 -7.21
C ASP A 163 1.33 -6.87 -8.27
N VAL A 164 0.12 -6.48 -7.88
CA VAL A 164 -1.05 -6.38 -8.76
C VAL A 164 -1.70 -5.03 -8.55
N ARG A 165 -2.10 -4.41 -9.66
CA ARG A 165 -2.84 -3.16 -9.68
C ARG A 165 -4.03 -3.27 -10.62
N GLU A 166 -5.20 -2.94 -10.11
CA GLU A 166 -6.47 -3.04 -10.83
C GLU A 166 -7.16 -1.68 -10.82
N VAL A 167 -7.50 -1.17 -12.00
CA VAL A 167 -8.18 0.13 -12.16
C VAL A 167 -9.61 -0.10 -12.61
N GLU A 168 -10.56 0.51 -11.91
CA GLU A 168 -11.99 0.41 -12.20
C GLU A 168 -12.64 1.80 -12.06
N GLY A 169 -12.93 2.45 -13.19
CA GLY A 169 -13.47 3.80 -13.21
C GLY A 169 -12.50 4.82 -12.59
N LYS A 170 -12.80 5.28 -11.37
CA LYS A 170 -11.93 6.18 -10.57
C LYS A 170 -11.20 5.46 -9.43
N LYS A 171 -11.46 4.17 -9.24
CA LYS A 171 -10.90 3.39 -8.14
C LYS A 171 -9.65 2.64 -8.60
N ILE A 172 -8.70 2.49 -7.69
CA ILE A 172 -7.50 1.70 -7.89
C ILE A 172 -7.38 0.74 -6.71
N LYS A 173 -7.25 -0.55 -6.99
CA LYS A 173 -6.94 -1.58 -5.99
C LYS A 173 -5.50 -2.03 -6.19
N TYR A 174 -4.74 -1.98 -5.11
CA TYR A 174 -3.36 -2.43 -5.06
C TYR A 174 -3.29 -3.67 -4.19
N LYS A 175 -2.64 -4.72 -4.68
CA LYS A 175 -2.46 -5.97 -3.94
C LYS A 175 -0.97 -6.28 -3.82
N LYS A 176 -0.52 -6.58 -2.60
CA LYS A 176 0.86 -6.99 -2.31
C LYS A 176 0.87 -8.34 -1.61
N GLN A 177 1.58 -9.32 -2.16
CA GLN A 177 1.82 -10.60 -1.53
C GLN A 177 2.89 -10.48 -0.45
N ILE A 178 2.59 -10.93 0.76
CA ILE A 178 3.54 -10.98 1.88
C ILE A 178 3.29 -12.23 2.73
N ASN A 179 4.27 -13.14 2.78
CA ASN A 179 4.31 -14.29 3.70
C ASN A 179 2.99 -15.11 3.75
N GLY A 180 2.54 -15.64 2.61
CA GLY A 180 1.33 -16.48 2.55
C GLY A 180 0.01 -15.73 2.74
N HIS A 181 0.09 -14.41 2.89
CA HIS A 181 -1.03 -13.47 2.90
C HIS A 181 -0.83 -12.43 1.80
N TYR A 182 -1.86 -11.67 1.53
CA TYR A 182 -1.77 -10.48 0.72
C TYR A 182 -2.50 -9.34 1.40
N VAL A 183 -1.98 -8.14 1.17
CA VAL A 183 -2.53 -6.88 1.63
C VAL A 183 -3.23 -6.24 0.44
N VAL A 184 -4.44 -5.75 0.64
CA VAL A 184 -5.16 -4.96 -0.36
C VAL A 184 -5.35 -3.54 0.17
N VAL A 185 -5.09 -2.57 -0.70
CA VAL A 185 -5.36 -1.15 -0.46
C VAL A 185 -6.23 -0.65 -1.59
N GLU A 186 -7.30 0.07 -1.26
CA GLU A 186 -8.12 0.76 -2.26
C GLU A 186 -7.94 2.27 -2.15
N GLU A 187 -7.68 2.92 -3.29
CA GLU A 187 -7.68 4.37 -3.45
C GLU A 187 -8.77 4.79 -4.45
N VAL A 188 -9.27 6.01 -4.31
CA VAL A 188 -10.16 6.64 -5.30
C VAL A 188 -9.64 8.00 -5.74
N LEU A 189 -9.64 8.24 -7.05
CA LEU A 189 -9.32 9.54 -7.61
C LEU A 189 -10.49 10.52 -7.39
N THR A 190 -10.21 11.59 -6.66
CA THR A 190 -11.18 12.67 -6.39
C THR A 190 -11.16 13.73 -7.48
N ALA A 191 -12.19 14.59 -7.50
CA ALA A 191 -12.25 15.73 -8.42
C ALA A 191 -11.13 16.77 -8.23
N GLN A 192 -10.43 16.75 -7.09
CA GLN A 192 -9.32 17.65 -6.75
C GLN A 192 -7.94 17.01 -7.02
N ASN A 193 -7.88 16.01 -7.89
CA ASN A 193 -6.69 15.20 -8.18
C ASN A 193 -6.01 14.67 -6.90
N LYS A 194 -6.80 14.07 -6.01
CA LYS A 194 -6.26 13.31 -4.87
C LYS A 194 -6.57 11.83 -5.03
N LEU A 195 -5.56 10.98 -4.82
CA LEU A 195 -5.75 9.55 -4.60
C LEU A 195 -6.09 9.38 -3.12
N ARG A 196 -7.38 9.30 -2.82
CA ARG A 196 -7.86 9.19 -1.44
C ARG A 196 -7.92 7.74 -1.00
N PHE A 197 -7.33 7.43 0.14
CA PHE A 197 -7.46 6.15 0.81
C PHE A 197 -8.93 5.82 1.10
N VAL A 198 -9.38 4.61 0.74
CA VAL A 198 -10.77 4.17 0.95
C VAL A 198 -10.85 3.07 2.01
N THR A 199 -10.04 2.03 1.84
CA THR A 199 -10.00 0.90 2.78
C THR A 199 -8.70 0.11 2.61
N MET A 200 -8.41 -0.74 3.59
CA MET A 200 -7.31 -1.68 3.56
C MET A 200 -7.72 -2.95 4.30
N TRP A 201 -7.27 -4.11 3.83
CA TRP A 201 -7.44 -5.36 4.56
C TRP A 201 -6.32 -6.35 4.24
N LYS A 202 -6.21 -7.36 5.09
CA LYS A 202 -5.27 -8.47 4.94
C LYS A 202 -6.05 -9.75 4.74
N SER A 203 -5.58 -10.59 3.82
CA SER A 203 -6.21 -11.87 3.56
C SER A 203 -5.15 -12.94 3.30
N ARG A 204 -5.42 -14.16 3.76
CA ARG A 204 -4.61 -15.34 3.54
C ARG A 204 -4.82 -15.81 2.12
N GLY A 205 -3.73 -16.11 1.44
CA GLY A 205 -3.79 -16.59 0.08
C GLY A 205 -2.55 -16.27 -0.71
N ASN A 206 -2.59 -16.70 -1.97
CA ASN A 206 -1.55 -16.47 -2.94
C ASN A 206 -2.16 -15.77 -4.15
N LEU A 207 -1.79 -14.52 -4.39
CA LEU A 207 -2.30 -13.70 -5.51
C LEU A 207 -2.09 -14.38 -6.86
N LYS A 208 -1.02 -15.18 -7.04
CA LYS A 208 -0.78 -15.93 -8.28
C LYS A 208 -1.79 -17.04 -8.51
N LYS A 209 -2.37 -17.59 -7.44
CA LYS A 209 -3.34 -18.70 -7.51
C LYS A 209 -4.78 -18.21 -7.44
N TRP A 210 -5.04 -17.19 -6.63
CA TRP A 210 -6.38 -16.66 -6.38
C TRP A 210 -6.36 -15.14 -6.37
N PRO A 211 -6.21 -14.49 -7.55
CA PRO A 211 -6.07 -13.03 -7.62
C PRO A 211 -7.32 -12.27 -7.15
N ASN A 212 -8.51 -12.91 -7.20
CA ASN A 212 -9.80 -12.27 -6.96
C ASN A 212 -10.45 -12.65 -5.62
N LEU A 213 -9.72 -13.32 -4.72
CA LEU A 213 -10.29 -13.78 -3.44
C LEU A 213 -10.64 -12.58 -2.53
N ARG A 214 -11.89 -12.51 -2.09
CA ARG A 214 -12.39 -11.47 -1.17
C ARG A 214 -12.06 -11.84 0.28
N PRO A 215 -11.93 -10.86 1.19
CA PRO A 215 -11.62 -11.16 2.60
C PRO A 215 -12.67 -12.02 3.31
N SER A 216 -13.93 -11.99 2.87
CA SER A 216 -15.01 -12.84 3.38
C SER A 216 -14.96 -14.28 2.88
N GLU A 217 -14.22 -14.55 1.80
CA GLU A 217 -14.17 -15.87 1.16
C GLU A 217 -13.09 -16.72 1.82
N ARG A 218 -13.44 -17.96 2.18
CA ARG A 218 -12.44 -18.94 2.61
C ARG A 218 -11.67 -19.42 1.39
N LEU A 219 -10.37 -19.68 1.57
CA LEU A 219 -9.62 -20.42 0.55
C LEU A 219 -10.38 -21.72 0.24
N PRO A 220 -10.52 -22.09 -1.05
CA PRO A 220 -11.12 -23.36 -1.40
C PRO A 220 -10.38 -24.46 -0.63
N GLN A 221 -11.13 -25.24 0.16
CA GLN A 221 -10.53 -26.39 0.82
C GLN A 221 -9.91 -27.25 -0.27
N ARG A 222 -8.69 -27.77 -0.03
CA ARG A 222 -8.13 -28.80 -0.91
C ARG A 222 -9.22 -29.84 -1.11
N ASP A 223 -9.50 -30.17 -2.36
CA ASP A 223 -10.56 -31.09 -2.73
C ASP A 223 -10.38 -32.41 -1.96
N THR A 224 -11.13 -32.57 -0.87
CA THR A 224 -11.01 -33.72 0.05
C THR A 224 -11.41 -35.04 -0.61
N ALA A 225 -11.88 -34.99 -1.86
CA ALA A 225 -12.13 -36.15 -2.69
C ALA A 225 -10.86 -36.98 -2.95
N LEU A 226 -9.68 -36.35 -3.10
CA LEU A 226 -8.41 -37.09 -3.29
C LEU A 226 -7.78 -37.59 -1.98
N ASP A 227 -8.15 -37.00 -0.84
CA ASP A 227 -7.63 -37.41 0.48
C ASP A 227 -8.45 -38.55 1.09
N ARG A 228 -9.73 -38.68 0.69
CA ARG A 228 -10.61 -39.75 1.17
C ARG A 228 -10.27 -41.12 0.55
N THR A 229 -9.68 -41.15 -0.64
CA THR A 229 -9.20 -42.39 -1.28
C THR A 229 -7.92 -42.92 -0.65
N LEU A 230 -7.05 -42.06 -0.10
CA LEU A 230 -5.83 -42.49 0.60
C LEU A 230 -6.08 -43.02 2.02
N ARG A 231 -7.21 -42.67 2.66
CA ARG A 231 -7.60 -43.21 3.98
C ARG A 231 -8.43 -44.49 3.93
N ARG A 232 -8.91 -44.92 2.76
CA ARG A 232 -9.62 -46.21 2.59
C ARG A 232 -8.72 -47.35 2.09
N GLY A 233 -7.42 -47.08 1.92
CA GLY A 233 -6.42 -48.04 1.49
C GLY A 233 -5.37 -48.37 2.56
N LEU A 234 -5.73 -48.26 3.85
CA LEU A 234 -4.95 -48.74 5.00
C LEU A 234 -5.85 -49.57 5.91
#